data_AF-A0A3C1BIK3-F1
#
_entry.id   AF-A0A3C1BIK3-F1
#
_cell.length_a   1.000
_cell.length_b   1.000
_cell.length_c   1.000
_cell.angle_alpha   90.00
_cell.angle_beta   90.00
_cell.angle_gamma   90.00
#
_symmetry.space_group_name_H-M   'P 1'
#
loop_
_entity.id
_entity.type
_entity.pdbx_description
1 polymer ?
#
loop_
_entity_poly.entity_id
_entity_poly.type
_entity_poly.pdbx_seq_one_letter_code
_entity_poly.pdbx_strand_id
1 'polypeptide(L)'
;MTLIEFIKSQVSKDAPMGDLVNDILGDKGFPVAKTEEEIISYLNFVTSRGGTNNTLKKLLRSYRKVKPIVVKMDDLDTNYTILRTENWQYLKSSFPVDAVFLTGASNDYYKVYAVDSLSNKALFFDIKSDRNLNDIRILDEGGINKGNLTKKHELKEAILLLERCPYETPIMPNADNFKELIDFLKTKIK
;
A
#
# COMPACT_ATOMS: atom_id res chain seq x y z
N MET A 1 -4.99 10.95 -17.33
CA MET A 1 -6.29 11.64 -17.39
C MET A 1 -6.75 11.98 -15.98
N THR A 2 -6.88 13.27 -15.71
CA THR A 2 -7.38 13.82 -14.44
C THR A 2 -8.90 13.72 -14.35
N LEU A 3 -9.45 13.82 -13.14
CA LEU A 3 -10.90 13.82 -12.92
C LEU A 3 -11.60 14.95 -13.69
N ILE A 4 -11.02 16.14 -13.75
CA ILE A 4 -11.61 17.30 -14.45
C ILE A 4 -11.64 17.06 -15.97
N GLU A 5 -10.55 16.55 -16.54
CA GLU A 5 -10.51 16.18 -17.96
C GLU A 5 -11.55 15.11 -18.28
N PHE A 6 -11.70 14.12 -17.38
CA PHE A 6 -12.72 13.11 -17.53
C PHE A 6 -14.12 13.71 -17.48
N ILE A 7 -14.46 14.55 -16.49
CA ILE A 7 -15.77 15.21 -16.39
C ILE A 7 -16.09 15.96 -17.69
N LYS A 8 -15.15 16.76 -18.20
CA LYS A 8 -15.30 17.49 -19.46
C LYS A 8 -15.55 16.57 -20.66
N SER A 9 -14.98 15.38 -20.66
CA SER A 9 -15.21 14.40 -21.74
C SER A 9 -16.60 13.73 -21.71
N GLN A 10 -17.36 13.89 -20.62
CA GLN A 10 -18.68 13.25 -20.45
C GLN A 10 -19.86 14.18 -20.74
N VAL A 11 -19.62 15.43 -21.18
CA VAL A 11 -20.66 16.46 -21.44
C VAL A 11 -21.72 15.99 -22.43
N SER A 12 -21.34 15.17 -23.40
CA SER A 12 -22.20 14.68 -24.49
C SER A 12 -22.83 13.30 -24.24
N LYS A 13 -22.82 12.79 -23.00
CA LYS A 13 -23.45 11.49 -22.64
C LYS A 13 -24.93 11.62 -22.26
N ASP A 14 -25.63 10.48 -22.33
CA ASP A 14 -27.06 10.32 -22.01
C ASP A 14 -27.54 11.04 -20.75
N ALA A 15 -28.83 11.39 -20.78
CA ALA A 15 -29.49 12.41 -19.98
C ALA A 15 -29.04 12.51 -18.50
N PRO A 16 -29.04 11.46 -17.66
CA PRO A 16 -28.69 11.66 -16.25
C PRO A 16 -27.23 12.08 -16.04
N MET A 17 -26.32 11.57 -16.88
CA MET A 17 -24.89 11.83 -16.74
C MET A 17 -24.49 13.18 -17.36
N GLY A 18 -25.03 13.48 -18.54
CA GLY A 18 -24.83 14.76 -19.20
C GLY A 18 -25.33 15.92 -18.34
N ASP A 19 -26.53 15.77 -17.75
CA ASP A 19 -27.13 16.78 -16.87
C ASP A 19 -26.24 17.07 -15.66
N LEU A 20 -25.79 16.01 -14.96
CA LEU A 20 -24.89 16.15 -13.81
C LEU A 20 -23.56 16.83 -14.20
N VAL A 21 -23.00 16.49 -15.35
CA VAL A 21 -21.74 17.09 -15.82
C VAL A 21 -21.94 18.57 -16.16
N ASN A 22 -23.05 18.93 -16.80
CA ASN A 22 -23.39 20.31 -17.09
C ASN A 22 -23.62 21.13 -15.82
N ASP A 23 -24.26 20.55 -14.81
CA ASP A 23 -24.41 21.18 -13.49
C ASP A 23 -23.06 21.47 -12.83
N ILE A 24 -22.13 20.51 -12.89
CA ILE A 24 -20.77 20.66 -12.34
C ILE A 24 -19.99 21.76 -13.09
N LEU A 25 -20.12 21.83 -14.41
CA LEU A 25 -19.42 22.83 -15.22
C LEU A 25 -20.04 24.23 -15.08
N GLY A 26 -21.33 24.31 -14.78
CA GLY A 26 -22.04 25.56 -14.52
C GLY A 26 -21.84 26.11 -13.09
N ASP A 27 -21.29 25.30 -12.18
CA ASP A 27 -21.08 25.67 -10.79
C ASP A 27 -19.88 26.61 -10.62
N LYS A 28 -20.17 27.89 -10.36
CA LYS A 28 -19.16 28.94 -10.11
C LYS A 28 -18.32 28.70 -8.86
N GLY A 29 -18.80 27.88 -7.92
CA GLY A 29 -18.11 27.49 -6.70
C GLY A 29 -17.25 26.24 -6.85
N PHE A 30 -17.20 25.63 -8.03
CA PHE A 30 -16.54 24.35 -8.23
C PHE A 30 -15.02 24.45 -7.96
N PRO A 31 -14.46 23.62 -7.06
CA PRO A 31 -13.09 23.75 -6.58
C PRO A 31 -12.05 23.18 -7.59
N VAL A 32 -11.96 23.77 -8.78
CA VAL A 32 -11.07 23.30 -9.88
C VAL A 32 -9.58 23.23 -9.55
N ALA A 33 -9.11 24.01 -8.57
CA ALA A 33 -7.71 24.08 -8.17
C ALA A 33 -7.35 23.15 -7.00
N LYS A 34 -8.33 22.37 -6.51
CA LYS A 34 -8.16 21.46 -5.36
C LYS A 34 -7.75 20.06 -5.80
N THR A 35 -7.38 19.20 -4.83
CA THR A 35 -7.03 17.80 -5.13
C THR A 35 -8.25 17.01 -5.62
N GLU A 36 -8.04 15.86 -6.26
CA GLU A 36 -9.15 15.02 -6.72
C GLU A 36 -10.02 14.54 -5.55
N GLU A 37 -9.42 14.28 -4.39
CA GLU A 37 -10.11 13.88 -3.17
C GLU A 37 -11.01 15.00 -2.65
N GLU A 38 -10.51 16.25 -2.63
CA GLU A 38 -11.28 17.43 -2.27
C GLU A 38 -12.42 17.69 -3.27
N ILE A 39 -12.18 17.51 -4.58
CA ILE A 39 -13.20 17.63 -5.62
C ILE A 39 -14.27 16.55 -5.46
N ILE A 40 -13.89 15.29 -5.22
CA ILE A 40 -14.83 14.19 -4.98
C ILE A 40 -15.66 14.45 -3.71
N SER A 41 -15.04 14.96 -2.64
CA SER A 41 -15.73 15.33 -1.41
C SER A 41 -16.77 16.42 -1.65
N TYR A 42 -16.41 17.48 -2.38
CA TYR A 42 -17.33 18.55 -2.78
C TYR A 42 -18.51 18.01 -3.59
N LEU A 43 -18.25 17.19 -4.62
CA LEU A 43 -19.29 16.61 -5.45
C LEU A 43 -20.23 15.70 -4.66
N ASN A 44 -19.71 14.88 -3.74
CA ASN A 44 -20.54 14.05 -2.86
C ASN A 44 -21.44 14.92 -1.98
N PHE A 45 -20.92 16.01 -1.42
CA PHE A 45 -21.70 16.93 -0.61
C PHE A 45 -22.83 17.58 -1.41
N VAL A 46 -22.54 18.17 -2.57
CA VAL A 46 -23.54 18.86 -3.40
C VAL A 46 -24.59 17.90 -3.95
N THR A 47 -24.17 16.75 -4.49
CA THR A 47 -25.08 15.77 -5.10
C THR A 47 -25.88 14.96 -4.08
N SER A 48 -25.40 14.85 -2.83
CA SER A 48 -26.19 14.25 -1.74
C SER A 48 -27.41 15.10 -1.40
N ARG A 49 -27.29 16.43 -1.46
CA ARG A 49 -28.39 17.37 -1.22
C ARG A 49 -29.35 17.43 -2.40
N GLY A 50 -28.86 17.28 -3.63
CA GLY A 50 -29.65 17.32 -4.86
C GLY A 50 -30.26 15.98 -5.30
N GLY A 51 -30.01 14.88 -4.59
CA GLY A 51 -30.54 13.55 -4.95
C GLY A 51 -29.84 12.86 -6.15
N THR A 52 -28.81 13.46 -6.74
CA THR A 52 -28.09 12.97 -7.93
C THR A 52 -26.85 12.12 -7.60
N ASN A 53 -26.62 11.81 -6.32
CA ASN A 53 -25.46 11.05 -5.83
C ASN A 53 -25.28 9.67 -6.52
N ASN A 54 -26.38 8.98 -6.85
CA ASN A 54 -26.30 7.70 -7.57
C ASN A 54 -25.68 7.86 -8.97
N THR A 55 -25.93 8.98 -9.64
CA THR A 55 -25.32 9.32 -10.92
C THR A 55 -23.84 9.68 -10.74
N LEU A 56 -23.49 10.43 -9.69
CA LEU A 56 -22.10 10.71 -9.34
C LEU A 56 -21.29 9.43 -9.10
N LYS A 57 -21.84 8.46 -8.37
CA LYS A 57 -21.20 7.15 -8.16
C LYS A 57 -20.93 6.43 -9.49
N LYS A 58 -21.86 6.49 -10.45
CA LYS A 58 -21.67 5.92 -11.80
C LYS A 58 -20.59 6.68 -12.60
N LEU A 59 -20.53 8.00 -12.48
CA LEU A 59 -19.48 8.86 -13.05
C LEU A 59 -18.10 8.47 -12.53
N LEU A 60 -17.93 8.41 -11.21
CA LEU A 60 -16.66 8.04 -10.58
C LEU A 60 -16.26 6.59 -10.88
N ARG A 61 -17.22 5.66 -10.97
CA ARG A 61 -16.94 4.29 -11.40
C ARG A 61 -16.44 4.23 -12.84
N SER A 62 -17.02 5.03 -13.74
CA SER A 62 -16.55 5.14 -15.13
C SER A 62 -15.16 5.76 -15.18
N TYR A 63 -14.91 6.82 -14.40
CA TYR A 63 -13.60 7.45 -14.30
C TYR A 63 -12.49 6.47 -13.87
N ARG A 64 -12.77 5.65 -12.84
CA ARG A 64 -11.83 4.63 -12.34
C ARG A 64 -11.44 3.58 -13.38
N LYS A 65 -12.29 3.31 -14.39
CA LYS A 65 -11.98 2.36 -15.48
C LYS A 65 -11.01 2.91 -16.52
N VAL A 66 -10.95 4.24 -16.65
CA VAL A 66 -10.17 4.95 -17.68
C VAL A 66 -8.98 5.71 -17.10
N LYS A 67 -8.94 5.88 -15.77
CA LYS A 67 -7.76 6.37 -15.07
C LYS A 67 -6.69 5.28 -15.17
N PRO A 68 -5.52 5.55 -15.78
CA PRO A 68 -4.39 4.64 -15.66
C PRO A 68 -4.11 4.48 -14.16
N ILE A 69 -4.03 3.23 -13.73
CA ILE A 69 -3.87 2.86 -12.32
C ILE A 69 -2.53 3.43 -11.83
N VAL A 70 -2.56 4.66 -11.31
CA VAL A 70 -1.49 5.18 -10.48
C VAL A 70 -1.91 4.80 -9.07
N VAL A 71 -1.41 3.65 -8.61
CA VAL A 71 -1.63 3.17 -7.25
C VAL A 71 -0.95 4.17 -6.31
N LYS A 72 -1.73 5.10 -5.73
CA LYS A 72 -1.33 5.73 -4.48
C LYS A 72 -1.66 4.72 -3.37
N MET A 73 -0.62 4.16 -2.76
CA MET A 73 -0.72 3.10 -1.75
C MET A 73 -1.43 3.52 -0.46
N ASP A 74 -1.81 4.79 -0.31
CA ASP A 74 -2.39 5.30 0.93
C ASP A 74 -3.93 5.19 0.97
N ASP A 75 -4.60 4.80 -0.13
CA ASP A 75 -6.07 4.71 -0.22
C ASP A 75 -6.63 3.27 -0.16
N LEU A 76 -5.77 2.27 0.07
CA LEU A 76 -6.16 0.85 0.17
C LEU A 76 -6.83 0.48 1.50
N ASP A 77 -6.79 1.38 2.50
CA ASP A 77 -7.19 1.08 3.88
C ASP A 77 -8.72 0.94 4.10
N THR A 78 -9.55 1.22 3.09
CA THR A 78 -11.02 1.28 3.29
C THR A 78 -11.85 0.30 2.47
N ASN A 79 -11.30 -0.42 1.48
CA ASN A 79 -12.09 -1.38 0.67
C ASN A 79 -11.73 -2.85 0.88
N TYR A 80 -10.68 -3.15 1.64
CA TYR A 80 -10.48 -4.47 2.23
C TYR A 80 -9.95 -4.25 3.63
N THR A 81 -10.85 -4.12 4.60
CA THR A 81 -10.52 -4.54 5.96
C THR A 81 -10.29 -6.04 5.87
N ILE A 82 -9.10 -6.45 5.41
CA ILE A 82 -8.58 -7.76 5.76
C ILE A 82 -8.69 -7.75 7.27
N LEU A 83 -9.54 -8.61 7.81
CA LEU A 83 -9.67 -8.72 9.25
C LEU A 83 -8.25 -8.86 9.78
N ARG A 84 -7.89 -8.09 10.80
CA ARG A 84 -6.54 -8.09 11.37
C ARG A 84 -5.98 -9.51 11.50
N THR A 85 -6.84 -10.49 11.81
CA THR A 85 -6.57 -11.93 11.89
C THR A 85 -6.01 -12.62 10.64
N GLU A 86 -6.18 -12.07 9.43
CA GLU A 86 -5.76 -12.67 8.16
C GLU A 86 -4.70 -11.85 7.42
N ASN A 87 -4.28 -10.72 7.99
CA ASN A 87 -3.38 -9.77 7.36
C ASN A 87 -2.05 -10.43 6.94
N TRP A 88 -1.47 -11.27 7.80
CA TRP A 88 -0.23 -11.97 7.48
C TRP A 88 -0.39 -12.91 6.27
N GLN A 89 -1.48 -13.68 6.20
CA GLN A 89 -1.69 -14.63 5.10
C GLN A 89 -1.86 -13.90 3.75
N TYR A 90 -2.55 -12.77 3.77
CA TYR A 90 -2.65 -11.92 2.59
C TYR A 90 -1.28 -11.39 2.15
N LEU A 91 -0.50 -10.82 3.07
CA LEU A 91 0.83 -10.29 2.75
C LEU A 91 1.80 -11.40 2.29
N LYS A 92 1.75 -12.57 2.92
CA LYS A 92 2.54 -13.74 2.54
C LYS A 92 2.30 -14.14 1.09
N SER A 93 1.05 -14.13 0.64
CA SER A 93 0.69 -14.49 -0.75
C SER A 93 0.91 -13.37 -1.77
N SER A 94 0.65 -12.11 -1.41
CA SER A 94 0.56 -11.01 -2.36
C SER A 94 1.75 -10.07 -2.38
N PHE A 95 2.48 -9.91 -1.27
CA PHE A 95 3.57 -8.94 -1.17
C PHE A 95 4.79 -9.44 -1.98
N PRO A 96 5.23 -8.70 -3.02
CA PRO A 96 6.44 -9.05 -3.76
C PRO A 96 7.68 -8.64 -2.97
N VAL A 97 8.79 -9.34 -3.17
CA VAL A 97 10.06 -9.03 -2.51
C VAL A 97 11.18 -9.19 -3.53
N ASP A 98 11.95 -8.13 -3.74
CA ASP A 98 13.13 -8.13 -4.63
C ASP A 98 14.44 -7.85 -3.89
N ALA A 99 14.37 -7.30 -2.68
CA ALA A 99 15.53 -7.08 -1.83
C ALA A 99 15.21 -7.24 -0.35
N VAL A 100 16.24 -7.45 0.46
CA VAL A 100 16.11 -7.55 1.92
C VAL A 100 17.13 -6.64 2.58
N PHE A 101 16.72 -5.82 3.54
CA PHE A 101 17.66 -5.17 4.45
C PHE A 101 17.73 -5.94 5.76
N LEU A 102 18.95 -6.29 6.17
CA LEU A 102 19.23 -6.89 7.47
C LEU A 102 19.82 -5.81 8.37
N THR A 103 19.29 -5.71 9.60
CA THR A 103 19.85 -4.83 10.63
C THR A 103 20.45 -5.65 11.76
N GLY A 104 21.74 -5.45 11.99
CA GLY A 104 22.50 -6.13 13.04
C GLY A 104 23.92 -6.46 12.62
N ALA A 105 24.65 -7.09 13.52
CA ALA A 105 25.95 -7.65 13.23
C ALA A 105 25.80 -9.05 12.62
N SER A 106 26.84 -9.57 11.97
CA SER A 106 26.81 -10.91 11.36
C SER A 106 26.58 -12.05 12.36
N ASN A 107 26.80 -11.78 13.65
CA ASN A 107 26.52 -12.71 14.74
C ASN A 107 25.20 -12.43 15.46
N ASP A 108 24.50 -11.34 15.14
CA ASP A 108 23.24 -10.97 15.78
C ASP A 108 22.39 -10.01 14.92
N TYR A 109 21.48 -10.57 14.12
CA TYR A 109 20.44 -9.78 13.45
C TYR A 109 19.21 -9.61 14.35
N TYR A 110 18.56 -8.45 14.27
CA TYR A 110 17.37 -8.18 15.08
C TYR A 110 16.22 -7.52 14.32
N LYS A 111 16.48 -6.93 13.13
CA LYS A 111 15.41 -6.46 12.23
C LYS A 111 15.65 -6.91 10.81
N VAL A 112 14.56 -7.21 10.13
CA VAL A 112 14.54 -7.57 8.71
C VAL A 112 13.49 -6.72 7.99
N TYR A 113 13.87 -6.17 6.84
CA TYR A 113 12.98 -5.43 5.97
C TYR A 113 12.89 -6.16 4.64
N ALA A 114 11.74 -6.75 4.32
CA ALA A 114 11.51 -7.37 3.02
C ALA A 114 10.92 -6.31 2.07
N VAL A 115 11.64 -5.97 1.01
CA VAL A 115 11.40 -4.78 0.19
C VAL A 115 10.82 -5.14 -1.17
N ASP A 116 9.77 -4.41 -1.52
CA ASP A 116 9.29 -4.24 -2.89
C ASP A 116 9.81 -2.89 -3.42
N SER A 117 10.87 -2.94 -4.22
CA SER A 117 11.48 -1.74 -4.79
C SER A 117 10.58 -1.08 -5.84
N LEU A 118 9.63 -1.80 -6.45
CA LEU A 118 8.71 -1.22 -7.42
C LEU A 118 7.67 -0.31 -6.76
N SER A 119 7.16 -0.74 -5.60
CA SER A 119 6.20 0.07 -4.83
C SER A 119 6.85 0.94 -3.75
N ASN A 120 8.17 0.83 -3.58
CA ASN A 120 8.95 1.54 -2.58
C ASN A 120 8.44 1.28 -1.15
N LYS A 121 7.98 0.05 -0.88
CA LYS A 121 7.50 -0.39 0.44
C LYS A 121 8.33 -1.54 0.98
N ALA A 122 8.27 -1.69 2.30
CA ALA A 122 8.91 -2.77 3.01
C ALA A 122 8.02 -3.34 4.12
N LEU A 123 8.02 -4.67 4.26
CA LEU A 123 7.51 -5.34 5.45
C LEU A 123 8.57 -5.33 6.54
N PHE A 124 8.20 -4.86 7.73
CA PHE A 124 9.10 -4.77 8.87
C PHE A 124 8.92 -5.93 9.84
N PHE A 125 9.98 -6.71 10.00
CA PHE A 125 10.08 -7.77 10.99
C PHE A 125 11.04 -7.37 12.10
N ASP A 126 10.53 -7.34 13.32
CA ASP A 126 11.34 -7.32 14.54
C ASP A 126 11.43 -8.76 15.05
N ILE A 127 12.49 -9.46 14.62
CA ILE A 127 12.58 -10.92 14.75
C ILE A 127 12.80 -11.38 16.19
N LYS A 128 13.15 -10.47 17.10
CA LYS A 128 13.32 -10.76 18.54
C LYS A 128 12.08 -10.41 19.35
N SER A 129 11.08 -9.78 18.75
CA SER A 129 9.81 -9.45 19.40
C SER A 129 8.80 -10.60 19.32
N ASP A 130 7.87 -10.60 20.27
CA ASP A 130 6.69 -11.47 20.33
C ASP A 130 5.49 -10.90 19.56
N ARG A 131 5.72 -9.91 18.69
CA ARG A 131 4.64 -9.25 17.93
C ARG A 131 3.93 -10.26 17.04
N ASN A 132 2.60 -10.14 16.99
CA ASN A 132 1.79 -10.91 16.08
C ASN A 132 2.08 -10.47 14.63
N LEU A 133 2.34 -11.42 13.72
CA LEU A 133 2.61 -11.13 12.30
C LEU A 133 1.42 -10.49 11.58
N ASN A 134 0.22 -10.65 12.12
CA ASN A 134 -0.95 -9.91 11.66
C ASN A 134 -0.85 -8.40 11.90
N ASP A 135 0.02 -7.97 12.81
CA ASP A 135 0.32 -6.57 13.12
C ASP A 135 1.60 -6.08 12.43
N ILE A 136 2.06 -6.81 11.41
CA ILE A 136 3.27 -6.44 10.69
C ILE A 136 3.12 -5.05 10.07
N ARG A 137 4.17 -4.25 10.22
CA ARG A 137 4.17 -2.89 9.72
C ARG A 137 4.66 -2.86 8.28
N ILE A 138 3.94 -2.12 7.45
CA ILE A 138 4.38 -1.70 6.13
C ILE A 138 4.94 -0.28 6.26
N LEU A 139 6.12 -0.05 5.69
CA LEU A 139 6.78 1.26 5.71
C LEU A 139 7.35 1.60 4.34
N ASP A 140 7.54 2.88 4.07
CA ASP A 140 8.25 3.32 2.87
C ASP A 140 9.73 2.93 2.96
N GLU A 141 10.33 2.46 1.86
CA GLU A 141 11.75 2.10 1.85
C GLU A 141 12.64 3.28 2.27
N GLY A 142 12.24 4.50 1.91
CA GLY A 142 12.90 5.74 2.36
C GLY A 142 12.89 5.96 3.87
N GLY A 143 11.97 5.32 4.60
CA GLY A 143 11.88 5.34 6.06
C GLY A 143 12.77 4.30 6.76
N ILE A 144 13.47 3.43 6.02
CA ILE A 144 14.43 2.50 6.59
C ILE A 144 15.67 3.27 7.04
N ASN A 145 16.06 3.12 8.31
CA ASN A 145 17.31 3.71 8.80
C ASN A 145 18.51 2.94 8.21
N LYS A 146 19.15 3.53 7.19
CA LYS A 146 20.33 2.99 6.47
C LYS A 146 21.64 3.33 7.20
N GLY A 147 21.70 3.11 8.51
CA GLY A 147 22.92 3.26 9.30
C GLY A 147 23.92 2.12 9.08
N ASN A 148 25.07 2.17 9.77
CA ASN A 148 26.18 1.22 9.59
C ASN A 148 25.82 -0.26 9.83
N LEU A 149 24.75 -0.52 10.59
CA LEU A 149 24.28 -1.86 10.91
C LEU A 149 23.21 -2.37 9.94
N THR A 150 22.72 -1.54 9.03
CA THR A 150 21.65 -1.89 8.09
C THR A 150 22.24 -2.08 6.70
N LYS A 151 22.23 -3.32 6.20
CA LYS A 151 22.80 -3.65 4.88
C LYS A 151 21.74 -4.24 3.97
N LYS A 152 21.77 -3.84 2.70
CA LYS A 152 20.94 -4.39 1.62
C LYS A 152 21.59 -5.67 1.10
N HIS A 153 20.79 -6.72 0.94
CA HIS A 153 21.19 -8.01 0.41
C HIS A 153 20.17 -8.49 -0.62
N GLU A 154 20.62 -9.36 -1.52
CA GLU A 154 19.72 -10.15 -2.35
C GLU A 154 18.99 -11.21 -1.50
N LEU A 155 17.82 -11.68 -1.94
CA LEU A 155 16.99 -12.64 -1.18
C LEU A 155 17.78 -13.89 -0.75
N LYS A 156 18.48 -14.53 -1.70
CA LYS A 156 19.21 -15.78 -1.43
C LYS A 156 20.32 -15.58 -0.40
N GLU A 157 21.05 -14.47 -0.52
CA GLU A 157 22.10 -14.11 0.41
C GLU A 157 21.53 -13.81 1.80
N ALA A 158 20.45 -13.03 1.87
CA ALA A 158 19.81 -12.67 3.14
C ALA A 158 19.30 -13.90 3.90
N ILE A 159 18.65 -14.84 3.21
CA ILE A 159 18.19 -16.10 3.82
C ILE A 159 19.38 -16.87 4.40
N LEU A 160 20.47 -17.01 3.64
CA LEU A 160 21.67 -17.72 4.09
C LEU A 160 22.32 -17.05 5.29
N LEU A 161 22.38 -15.72 5.32
CA LEU A 161 22.90 -14.94 6.46
C LEU A 161 22.03 -15.13 7.71
N LEU A 162 20.71 -15.12 7.56
CA LEU A 162 19.78 -15.31 8.68
C LEU A 162 19.84 -16.74 9.24
N GLU A 163 19.87 -17.76 8.37
CA GLU A 163 19.91 -19.18 8.78
C GLU A 163 21.25 -19.58 9.41
N ARG A 164 22.35 -18.93 9.02
CA ARG A 164 23.70 -19.20 9.57
C ARG A 164 24.09 -18.30 10.74
N CYS A 165 23.26 -17.31 11.07
CA CYS A 165 23.55 -16.39 12.16
C CYS A 165 23.55 -17.16 13.50
N PRO A 166 24.63 -17.08 14.29
CA PRO A 166 24.73 -17.79 15.58
C PRO A 166 23.85 -17.19 16.68
N TYR A 167 23.41 -15.94 16.55
CA TYR A 167 22.65 -15.19 17.56
C TYR A 167 23.29 -15.24 18.95
N GLU A 168 24.52 -14.74 19.06
CA GLU A 168 25.35 -14.74 20.28
C GLU A 168 24.87 -13.71 21.33
N THR A 169 23.56 -13.65 21.58
CA THR A 169 22.97 -12.76 22.58
C THR A 169 21.93 -13.50 23.43
N PRO A 170 21.64 -13.02 24.65
CA PRO A 170 20.62 -13.65 25.51
C PRO A 170 19.22 -13.63 24.90
N ILE A 171 18.95 -12.70 23.98
CA ILE A 171 17.64 -12.53 23.35
C ILE A 171 17.70 -13.18 21.95
N MET A 172 17.19 -14.40 21.88
CA MET A 172 17.07 -15.15 20.63
C MET A 172 15.91 -14.62 19.78
N PRO A 173 15.94 -14.84 18.46
CA PRO A 173 14.76 -14.65 17.62
C PRO A 173 13.57 -15.45 18.15
N ASN A 174 12.38 -14.88 18.05
CA ASN A 174 11.15 -15.61 18.29
C ASN A 174 11.04 -16.74 17.25
N ALA A 175 11.03 -17.99 17.72
CA ALA A 175 11.15 -19.16 16.84
C ALA A 175 10.04 -19.24 15.77
N ASP A 176 8.80 -18.93 16.14
CA ASP A 176 7.65 -19.01 15.23
C ASP A 176 7.70 -17.90 14.19
N ASN A 177 7.91 -16.65 14.62
CA ASN A 177 8.02 -15.49 13.73
C ASN A 177 9.23 -15.62 12.80
N PHE A 178 10.36 -16.13 13.31
CA PHE A 178 11.56 -16.33 12.54
C PHE A 178 11.37 -17.40 11.46
N LYS A 179 10.74 -18.53 11.82
CA LYS A 179 10.40 -19.57 10.85
C LYS A 179 9.48 -19.04 9.76
N GLU A 180 8.41 -18.34 10.12
CA GLU A 180 7.46 -17.76 9.17
C GLU A 180 8.12 -16.74 8.23
N LEU A 181 9.04 -15.91 8.73
CA LEU A 181 9.84 -14.99 7.92
C LEU A 181 10.69 -15.74 6.90
N ILE A 182 11.44 -16.76 7.33
CA ILE A 182 12.32 -17.53 6.43
C ILE A 182 11.50 -18.24 5.36
N ASP A 183 10.39 -18.89 5.74
CA ASP A 183 9.49 -19.56 4.81
C ASP A 183 8.92 -18.56 3.81
N PHE A 184 8.46 -17.39 4.27
CA PHE A 184 8.00 -16.30 3.41
C PHE A 184 9.07 -15.88 2.40
N LEU A 185 10.30 -15.57 2.84
CA LEU A 185 11.37 -15.14 1.94
C LEU A 185 11.71 -16.22 0.90
N LYS A 186 11.71 -17.49 1.29
CA LYS A 186 11.92 -18.63 0.37
C LYS A 186 10.86 -18.69 -0.72
N THR A 187 9.59 -18.40 -0.41
CA THR A 187 8.53 -18.36 -1.44
C THR A 187 8.71 -17.26 -2.49
N LYS A 188 9.59 -16.29 -2.25
CA LYS A 188 9.85 -15.15 -3.15
C LYS A 188 11.07 -15.34 -4.04
N ILE A 189 11.82 -16.43 -3.85
CA ILE A 189 12.90 -16.81 -4.76
C ILE A 189 12.26 -17.27 -6.08
N LYS A 190 12.65 -16.60 -7.18
CA LYS A 190 12.38 -17.07 -8.55
C LYS A 190 13.47 -18.03 -9.03
#